data_AF-A0A0D6T2Y5-F1
#
_entry.id   AF-A0A0D6T2Y5-F1
#
_cell.length_a   1.000
_cell.length_b   1.000
_cell.length_c   1.000
_cell.angle_alpha   90.00
_cell.angle_beta   90.00
_cell.angle_gamma   90.00
#
_symmetry.space_group_name_H-M   'P 1'
#
loop_
_entity.id
_entity.type
_entity.pdbx_description
1 polymer ?
#
loop_
_entity_poly.entity_id
_entity_poly.type
_entity_poly.pdbx_seq_one_letter_code
_entity_poly.pdbx_strand_id
1 'polypeptide(L)'
;MTVFHALKRRCTPANLLRCAVAVGLAAVLGGCNSSESEVQKVVIDNLLVKDVYKFGEYTEIDGIAACQTVNSVRADGQDTGDMQGFAMKKDGAWHFLRFLDSTHEECVQAAKEVTTELVAKGYKG
;
A
#
# COMPACT_ATOMS: atom_id res chain seq x y z
N MET A 1 23.49 69.95 -23.14
CA MET A 1 22.90 69.81 -24.49
C MET A 1 23.12 68.37 -24.94
N THR A 2 22.04 67.70 -25.38
CA THR A 2 21.97 66.51 -26.28
C THR A 2 22.68 65.21 -25.90
N VAL A 3 22.20 63.97 -26.09
CA VAL A 3 20.90 63.29 -26.38
C VAL A 3 21.18 61.80 -26.06
N PHE A 4 20.15 61.07 -25.61
CA PHE A 4 20.05 59.62 -25.41
C PHE A 4 20.70 58.76 -26.53
N HIS A 5 21.02 57.50 -26.25
CA HIS A 5 20.45 56.33 -26.94
C HIS A 5 20.72 55.05 -26.12
N ALA A 6 19.68 54.55 -25.46
CA ALA A 6 19.66 53.25 -24.82
C ALA A 6 19.60 52.15 -25.90
N LEU A 7 20.63 51.30 -25.94
CA LEU A 7 20.64 50.12 -26.81
C LEU A 7 19.88 48.98 -26.12
N LYS A 8 18.59 48.88 -26.47
CA LYS A 8 17.80 47.65 -26.33
C LYS A 8 18.54 46.49 -27.00
N ARG A 9 18.96 45.48 -26.24
CA ARG A 9 19.08 44.11 -26.77
C ARG A 9 17.99 43.26 -26.14
N ARG A 10 16.98 42.98 -26.95
CA ARG A 10 15.91 42.02 -26.69
C ARG A 10 16.43 40.60 -26.87
N CYS A 11 16.01 39.75 -25.92
CA CYS A 11 15.57 38.37 -26.03
C CYS A 11 16.47 37.30 -26.69
N THR A 12 16.74 36.26 -25.91
CA THR A 12 16.43 34.91 -26.37
C THR A 12 15.78 34.12 -25.22
N PRO A 13 14.44 33.95 -25.19
CA PRO A 13 13.74 33.24 -24.12
C PRO A 13 13.78 31.71 -24.29
N ALA A 14 14.72 31.18 -25.06
CA ALA A 14 14.71 29.77 -25.46
C ALA A 14 15.27 28.81 -24.39
N ASN A 15 16.00 29.32 -23.38
CA ASN A 15 16.71 28.47 -22.43
C ASN A 15 16.13 28.43 -21.01
N LEU A 16 15.08 29.19 -20.71
CA LEU A 16 14.43 29.14 -19.39
C LEU A 16 13.27 28.13 -19.31
N LEU A 17 12.75 27.66 -20.45
CA LEU A 17 11.65 26.68 -20.46
C LEU A 17 12.09 25.23 -20.24
N ARG A 18 13.38 24.91 -20.42
CA ARG A 18 13.87 23.52 -20.30
C ARG A 18 14.10 23.06 -18.86
N CYS A 19 14.17 23.97 -17.90
CA CYS A 19 14.35 23.60 -16.48
C CYS A 19 13.03 23.51 -15.71
N ALA A 20 11.92 24.07 -16.22
CA ALA A 20 10.63 24.02 -15.53
C ALA A 20 9.87 22.70 -15.78
N VAL A 21 10.14 22.01 -16.89
CA VAL A 21 9.48 20.73 -17.22
C VAL A 21 10.08 19.55 -16.44
N ALA A 22 11.33 19.66 -15.99
CA ALA A 22 12.01 18.59 -15.25
C ALA A 22 11.68 18.53 -13.75
N VAL A 23 11.14 19.62 -13.17
CA VAL A 23 10.82 19.67 -11.72
C VAL A 23 9.34 19.36 -11.45
N GLY A 24 8.45 19.57 -12.42
CA GLY A 24 7.03 19.22 -12.28
C GLY A 24 6.73 17.72 -12.34
N LEU A 25 7.62 16.92 -12.92
CA LEU A 25 7.41 15.47 -13.12
C LEU A 25 7.96 14.60 -11.98
N ALA A 26 8.71 15.17 -11.04
CA ALA A 26 9.29 14.43 -9.90
C ALA A 26 8.36 14.37 -8.67
N ALA A 27 7.26 15.13 -8.65
CA ALA A 27 6.33 15.17 -7.53
C ALA A 27 5.18 14.14 -7.63
N VAL A 28 5.15 13.30 -8.67
CA VAL A 28 4.15 12.22 -8.86
C VAL A 28 4.82 10.85 -8.74
N LEU A 29 5.82 10.73 -7.86
CA LEU A 29 6.27 9.46 -7.30
C LEU A 29 5.69 9.24 -5.88
N GLY A 30 4.50 9.80 -5.62
CA GLY A 30 3.63 9.26 -4.57
C GLY A 30 3.21 7.88 -5.04
N GLY A 31 3.99 6.86 -4.69
CA GLY A 31 3.69 5.48 -5.05
C GLY A 31 2.25 5.18 -4.66
N CYS A 32 1.44 4.78 -5.65
CA CYS A 32 0.20 4.06 -5.39
C CYS A 32 0.57 2.69 -4.81
N ASN A 33 1.05 2.65 -3.57
CA ASN A 33 1.13 1.40 -2.83
C ASN A 33 -0.33 1.03 -2.54
N SER A 34 -0.83 0.03 -3.26
CA SER A 34 -2.11 -0.59 -2.91
C SER A 34 -1.98 -1.16 -1.50
N SER A 35 -3.00 -0.98 -0.67
CA SER A 35 -3.09 -1.59 0.66
C SER A 35 -2.86 -3.10 0.60
N GLU A 36 -3.32 -3.75 -0.48
CA GLU A 36 -3.07 -5.16 -0.76
C GLU A 36 -1.58 -5.49 -0.76
N SER A 37 -0.74 -4.68 -1.40
CA SER A 37 0.71 -4.91 -1.44
C SER A 37 1.36 -4.79 -0.06
N GLU A 38 0.91 -3.83 0.75
CA GLU A 38 1.40 -3.65 2.11
C GLU A 38 0.96 -4.80 3.02
N VAL A 39 -0.28 -5.28 2.86
CA VAL A 39 -0.82 -6.44 3.58
C VAL A 39 -0.09 -7.72 3.18
N GLN A 40 0.09 -7.95 1.88
CA GLN A 40 0.84 -9.08 1.36
C GLN A 40 2.26 -9.14 1.92
N LYS A 41 2.92 -7.99 2.04
CA LYS A 41 4.25 -7.91 2.68
C LYS A 41 4.24 -8.42 4.11
N VAL A 42 3.32 -7.95 4.95
CA VAL A 42 3.26 -8.40 6.35
C VAL A 42 2.81 -9.87 6.47
N VAL A 43 2.03 -10.38 5.52
CA VAL A 43 1.69 -11.80 5.44
C VAL A 43 2.93 -12.64 5.12
N ILE A 44 3.70 -12.29 4.07
CA ILE A 44 4.93 -12.99 3.68
C ILE A 44 5.94 -13.02 4.82
N ASP A 45 6.07 -11.90 5.54
CA ASP A 45 7.03 -11.80 6.63
C ASP A 45 6.78 -12.79 7.78
N ASN A 46 5.56 -13.32 7.86
CA ASN A 46 5.12 -14.30 8.85
C ASN A 46 4.92 -15.72 8.29
N LEU A 47 5.13 -15.95 6.99
CA LEU A 47 5.15 -17.31 6.43
C LEU A 47 6.36 -18.09 6.95
N LEU A 48 6.17 -19.41 7.11
CA LEU A 48 7.25 -20.32 7.49
C LEU A 48 8.32 -20.43 6.41
N VAL A 49 7.90 -20.44 5.13
CA VAL A 49 8.76 -20.48 3.94
C VAL A 49 8.38 -19.27 3.07
N LYS A 50 9.29 -18.30 2.97
CA LYS A 50 8.99 -16.97 2.41
C LYS A 50 9.06 -16.87 0.89
N ASP A 51 9.59 -17.87 0.21
CA ASP A 51 9.82 -17.90 -1.24
C ASP A 51 8.84 -18.80 -1.99
N VAL A 52 8.02 -19.56 -1.26
CA VAL A 52 7.03 -20.48 -1.83
C VAL A 52 5.65 -20.15 -1.28
N TYR A 53 4.91 -19.32 -2.02
CA TYR A 53 3.55 -18.94 -1.69
C TYR A 53 2.75 -18.53 -2.93
N LYS A 54 1.44 -18.57 -2.81
CA LYS A 54 0.49 -18.07 -3.78
C LYS A 54 -0.61 -17.29 -3.05
N PHE A 55 -0.82 -16.05 -3.47
CA PHE A 55 -1.94 -15.26 -2.99
C PHE A 55 -3.21 -15.56 -3.78
N GLY A 56 -4.33 -15.53 -3.07
CA GLY A 56 -5.67 -15.57 -3.61
C GLY A 56 -6.41 -14.26 -3.32
N GLU A 57 -7.67 -14.38 -2.92
CA GLU A 57 -8.56 -13.26 -2.64
C GLU A 57 -8.03 -12.30 -1.57
N TYR A 58 -8.29 -11.01 -1.78
CA TYR A 58 -7.97 -9.92 -0.88
C TYR A 58 -9.21 -9.06 -0.63
N THR A 59 -9.47 -8.75 0.63
CA THR A 59 -10.50 -7.79 1.02
C THR A 59 -9.97 -6.88 2.12
N GLU A 60 -10.05 -5.57 1.89
CA GLU A 60 -9.88 -4.54 2.91
C GLU A 60 -11.23 -4.19 3.55
N ILE A 61 -11.22 -3.99 4.87
CA ILE A 61 -12.38 -3.63 5.68
C ILE A 61 -12.13 -2.27 6.31
N ASP A 62 -12.83 -1.26 5.78
CA ASP A 62 -12.88 0.13 6.28
C ASP A 62 -11.51 0.78 6.53
N GLY A 63 -10.44 0.37 5.82
CA GLY A 63 -9.08 0.88 6.03
C GLY A 63 -8.43 0.47 7.34
N ILE A 64 -9.05 -0.44 8.10
CA ILE A 64 -8.64 -0.83 9.46
C ILE A 64 -8.19 -2.28 9.51
N ALA A 65 -8.82 -3.17 8.75
CA ALA A 65 -8.49 -4.59 8.74
C ALA A 65 -8.43 -5.12 7.31
N ALA A 66 -7.76 -6.25 7.11
CA ALA A 66 -7.71 -6.92 5.82
C ALA A 66 -7.59 -8.43 6.00
N CYS A 67 -8.22 -9.16 5.07
CA CYS A 67 -8.08 -10.60 4.90
C CYS A 67 -7.39 -10.85 3.56
N GLN A 68 -6.33 -11.65 3.58
CA GLN A 68 -5.59 -12.10 2.40
C GLN A 68 -5.53 -13.62 2.39
N THR A 69 -6.13 -14.26 1.40
CA THR A 69 -5.96 -15.70 1.17
C THR A 69 -4.54 -15.97 0.74
N VAL A 70 -3.88 -16.94 1.38
CA VAL A 70 -2.53 -17.39 1.05
C VAL A 70 -2.43 -18.90 1.18
N ASN A 71 -1.78 -19.51 0.20
CA ASN A 71 -1.35 -20.90 0.25
C ASN A 71 0.17 -20.92 0.17
N SER A 72 0.82 -21.66 1.06
CA SER A 72 2.28 -21.77 1.16
C SER A 72 2.65 -23.21 1.46
N VAL A 73 3.87 -23.46 1.91
CA VAL A 73 4.35 -24.79 2.25
C VAL A 73 4.74 -24.88 3.73
N ARG A 74 4.50 -26.05 4.30
CA ARG A 74 4.96 -26.44 5.63
C ARG A 74 6.44 -26.82 5.59
N ALA A 75 7.05 -27.03 6.76
CA ALA A 75 8.45 -27.44 6.87
C ALA A 75 8.75 -28.80 6.19
N ASP A 76 7.74 -29.64 6.02
CA ASP A 76 7.84 -30.93 5.32
C ASP A 76 7.62 -30.83 3.80
N GLY A 77 7.42 -29.61 3.28
CA GLY A 77 7.21 -29.34 1.87
C GLY A 77 5.78 -29.57 1.37
N GLN A 78 4.84 -29.95 2.24
CA GLN A 78 3.42 -30.06 1.85
C GLN A 78 2.75 -28.68 1.85
N ASP A 79 1.78 -28.51 0.94
CA ASP A 79 0.96 -27.31 0.90
C ASP A 79 0.22 -27.11 2.23
N THR A 80 0.11 -25.86 2.67
CA THR A 80 -0.70 -25.50 3.84
C THR A 80 -2.19 -25.65 3.58
N GLY A 81 -2.59 -25.63 2.30
CA GLY A 81 -3.96 -25.29 1.91
C GLY A 81 -4.19 -23.79 1.97
N ASP A 82 -5.36 -23.35 1.53
CA ASP A 82 -5.73 -21.94 1.55
C ASP A 82 -6.03 -21.51 3.00
N MET A 83 -5.20 -20.59 3.52
CA MET A 83 -5.37 -19.97 4.83
C MET A 83 -5.63 -18.47 4.67
N GLN A 84 -6.22 -17.83 5.68
CA GLN A 84 -6.42 -16.38 5.69
C GLN A 84 -5.38 -15.69 6.55
N GLY A 85 -4.53 -14.88 5.93
CA GLY A 85 -3.71 -13.90 6.63
C GLY A 85 -4.58 -12.74 7.08
N PHE A 86 -4.81 -12.61 8.38
CA PHE A 86 -5.54 -11.50 8.96
C PHE A 86 -4.56 -10.41 9.41
N ALA A 87 -4.74 -9.20 8.88
CA ALA A 87 -3.94 -8.03 9.20
C ALA A 87 -4.82 -6.88 9.68
N MET A 88 -4.25 -6.04 10.54
CA MET A 88 -4.89 -4.82 11.02
C MET A 88 -3.97 -3.63 10.86
N LYS A 89 -4.54 -2.50 10.45
CA LYS A 89 -3.86 -1.22 10.35
C LYS A 89 -3.89 -0.54 11.70
N LYS A 90 -2.71 -0.16 12.20
CA LYS A 90 -2.52 0.60 13.44
C LYS A 90 -1.44 1.66 13.23
N ASP A 91 -1.76 2.88 13.63
CA ASP A 91 -0.90 4.06 13.49
C ASP A 91 -0.48 4.25 12.02
N GLY A 92 -1.40 3.96 11.08
CA GLY A 92 -1.16 4.09 9.65
C GLY A 92 -0.37 2.94 8.99
N ALA A 93 0.11 1.97 9.77
CA ALA A 93 0.88 0.82 9.26
C ALA A 93 0.09 -0.48 9.41
N TRP A 94 0.25 -1.41 8.46
CA TRP A 94 -0.33 -2.75 8.55
C TRP A 94 0.48 -3.64 9.48
N HIS A 95 -0.21 -4.42 10.29
CA HIS A 95 0.37 -5.40 11.21
C HIS A 95 -0.30 -6.74 10.99
N PHE A 96 0.50 -7.79 10.82
CA PHE A 96 0.00 -9.15 10.80
C PHE A 96 -0.49 -9.55 12.21
N LEU A 97 -1.67 -10.19 12.27
CA LEU A 97 -2.19 -10.72 13.52
C LEU A 97 -2.07 -12.23 13.61
N ARG A 98 -2.61 -12.95 12.63
CA ARG A 98 -2.62 -14.42 12.62
C ARG A 98 -3.00 -14.97 11.25
N PHE A 99 -2.65 -16.23 11.06
CA PHE A 99 -3.29 -17.09 10.07
C PHE A 99 -4.58 -17.68 10.66
N LEU A 100 -5.61 -17.77 9.83
CA LEU A 100 -6.88 -18.43 10.14
C LEU A 100 -7.06 -19.61 9.19
N ASP A 101 -7.41 -20.75 9.76
CA ASP A 101 -7.95 -21.89 9.03
C ASP A 101 -9.47 -21.69 8.93
N SER A 102 -9.87 -20.89 7.94
CA SER A 102 -11.26 -20.49 7.68
C SER A 102 -11.43 -20.12 6.20
N THR A 103 -12.66 -19.96 5.73
CA THR A 103 -12.87 -19.39 4.39
C THR A 103 -12.57 -17.89 4.36
N HIS A 104 -12.42 -17.33 3.16
CA HIS A 104 -12.21 -15.89 2.98
C HIS A 104 -13.40 -15.09 3.51
N GLU A 105 -14.62 -15.54 3.22
CA GLU A 105 -15.86 -14.90 3.64
C GLU A 105 -16.01 -14.88 5.16
N GLU A 106 -15.66 -15.97 5.84
CA GLU A 106 -15.66 -16.05 7.30
C GLU A 106 -14.66 -15.07 7.92
N CYS A 107 -13.46 -14.96 7.34
CA CYS A 107 -12.47 -13.96 7.78
C CYS A 107 -13.01 -12.54 7.62
N VAL A 108 -13.59 -12.22 6.46
CA VAL A 108 -14.14 -10.88 6.17
C VAL A 108 -15.28 -10.55 7.11
N GLN A 109 -16.17 -11.51 7.39
CA GLN A 109 -17.30 -11.30 8.29
C GLN A 109 -16.81 -11.03 9.72
N ALA A 110 -15.89 -11.85 10.24
CA ALA A 110 -15.31 -11.64 11.56
C ALA A 110 -14.55 -10.30 11.65
N ALA A 111 -13.81 -9.93 10.59
CA ALA A 111 -13.11 -8.66 10.51
C ALA A 111 -14.06 -7.45 10.55
N LYS A 112 -15.22 -7.54 9.90
CA LYS A 112 -16.26 -6.50 9.95
C LYS A 112 -16.82 -6.30 11.36
N GLU A 113 -17.08 -7.39 12.08
CA GLU A 113 -17.60 -7.32 13.46
C GLU A 113 -16.60 -6.64 14.39
N VAL A 114 -15.33 -7.04 14.32
CA VAL A 114 -14.24 -6.42 15.10
C VAL A 114 -14.05 -4.95 14.72
N THR A 115 -14.02 -4.63 13.43
CA THR A 115 -13.80 -3.27 12.94
C THR A 115 -14.93 -2.33 13.36
N THR A 116 -16.19 -2.79 13.28
CA THR A 116 -17.36 -2.02 13.72
C THR A 116 -17.25 -1.66 15.21
N GLU A 117 -16.86 -2.62 16.05
CA GLU A 117 -16.67 -2.37 17.49
C GLU A 117 -15.53 -1.38 17.77
N LEU A 118 -14.42 -1.49 17.04
CA LEU A 118 -13.28 -0.59 17.17
C LEU A 118 -13.61 0.85 16.75
N VAL A 119 -14.32 1.01 15.62
CA VAL A 119 -14.78 2.31 15.14
C VAL A 119 -15.76 2.94 16.16
N ALA A 120 -16.68 2.14 16.72
CA ALA A 120 -17.57 2.61 17.79
C ALA A 120 -16.82 3.08 19.05
N LYS A 121 -15.63 2.52 19.31
CA LYS A 121 -14.71 2.94 20.38
C LYS A 121 -13.78 4.09 20.00
N GLY A 122 -13.90 4.63 18.78
CA GLY A 122 -13.15 5.79 18.31
C GLY A 122 -11.80 5.46 17.65
N TYR A 123 -11.57 4.21 17.27
CA TYR A 123 -10.39 3.80 16.51
C TYR A 123 -10.38 4.42 15.10
N LYS A 124 -9.21 4.82 14.59
CA LYS A 124 -9.08 5.51 13.30
C LYS A 124 -8.09 4.88 12.30
N GLY A 125 -7.51 3.72 12.62
CA GLY A 125 -6.50 3.06 11.78
C GLY A 125 -5.12 3.71 11.86
#